data_AF-A0A967WDR1-F1
#
_entry.id   AF-A0A967WDR1-F1
#
_cell.length_a   1.000
_cell.length_b   1.000
_cell.length_c   1.000
_cell.angle_alpha   90.00
_cell.angle_beta   90.00
_cell.angle_gamma   90.00
#
_symmetry.space_group_name_H-M   'P 1'
#
loop_
_entity.id
_entity.type
_entity.pdbx_description
1 polymer ?
#
loop_
_entity_poly.entity_id
_entity_poly.type
_entity_poly.pdbx_seq_one_letter_code
_entity_poly.pdbx_strand_id
1 'polypeptide(L)' 'IARRVKDTRDGHLIEADGEGRAVNRLEAIASLGGAALDNEECSLIVKAMRALGLVYIEHQARI' A
#
# COMPACT_ATOMS: atom_id res chain seq x y z
N ILE A 1 -3.45 4.41 15.07
CA ILE A 1 -3.06 3.79 13.77
C ILE A 1 -2.35 4.80 12.87
N ALA A 2 -2.98 5.94 12.53
CA ALA A 2 -2.40 6.96 11.64
C ALA A 2 -0.94 7.37 11.96
N ARG A 3 -0.59 7.65 13.23
CA ARG A 3 0.79 7.98 13.62
C ARG A 3 1.79 6.87 13.26
N ARG A 4 1.47 5.60 13.55
CA ARG A 4 2.33 4.46 13.19
C ARG A 4 2.51 4.34 11.68
N VAL A 5 1.41 4.51 10.92
CA VAL A 5 1.46 4.49 9.44
C VAL A 5 2.36 5.61 8.92
N LYS A 6 2.19 6.83 9.44
CA LYS A 6 3.02 7.99 9.05
C LYS A 6 4.49 7.76 9.39
N ASP A 7 4.81 7.40 10.62
CA ASP A 7 6.18 7.21 11.09
C ASP A 7 6.88 6.09 10.28
N THR A 8 6.18 4.97 10.01
CA THR A 8 6.72 3.89 9.19
C THR A 8 6.89 4.32 7.73
N ARG A 9 5.90 5.01 7.14
CA ARG A 9 5.98 5.50 5.76
C ARG A 9 7.15 6.47 5.58
N ASP A 10 7.25 7.48 6.42
CA ASP A 10 8.27 8.52 6.28
C ASP A 10 9.68 7.96 6.46
N GLY A 11 9.84 6.92 7.29
CA GLY A 11 11.13 6.24 7.48
C GLY A 11 11.52 5.22 6.41
N HIS A 12 10.60 4.80 5.53
CA HIS A 12 10.83 3.67 4.59
C HIS A 12 10.32 3.92 3.17
N LEU A 13 9.88 5.14 2.83
CA LEU A 13 9.43 5.45 1.49
C LEU A 13 10.61 5.42 0.51
N ILE A 14 10.44 4.67 -0.58
CA ILE A 14 11.41 4.60 -1.68
C ILE A 14 10.91 5.54 -2.77
N GLU A 15 11.54 6.70 -2.89
CA GLU A 15 11.19 7.70 -3.91
C GLU A 15 11.72 7.31 -5.30
N ALA A 16 12.94 6.81 -5.37
CA ALA A 16 13.59 6.33 -6.59
C ALA A 16 14.20 4.93 -6.41
N ASP A 17 14.27 4.16 -7.49
CA ASP A 17 14.91 2.84 -7.48
C ASP A 17 16.44 2.93 -7.71
N GLY A 18 17.11 1.76 -7.75
CA GLY A 18 18.56 1.68 -7.96
C GLY A 18 19.05 2.17 -9.33
N GLU A 19 18.14 2.40 -10.28
CA GLU A 19 18.44 2.98 -11.60
C GLU A 19 18.06 4.47 -11.67
N GLY A 20 17.62 5.06 -10.55
CA GLY A 20 17.22 6.47 -10.46
C GLY A 20 15.83 6.78 -11.02
N ARG A 21 15.01 5.77 -11.33
CA ARG A 21 13.63 5.98 -11.81
C ARG A 21 12.74 6.30 -10.61
N ALA A 22 11.83 7.27 -10.76
CA ALA A 22 10.84 7.57 -9.73
C ALA A 22 9.86 6.38 -9.56
N VAL A 23 9.71 5.90 -8.34
CA VAL A 23 8.86 4.73 -8.01
C VAL A 23 7.84 5.02 -6.91
N ASN A 24 8.12 5.96 -6.00
CA ASN A 24 7.20 6.42 -4.95
C ASN A 24 6.46 5.27 -4.23
N ARG A 25 7.20 4.25 -3.80
CA ARG A 25 6.62 3.02 -3.22
C ARG A 25 7.08 2.77 -1.80
N LEU A 26 6.23 2.06 -1.05
CA LEU A 26 6.44 1.66 0.33
C LEU A 26 6.35 0.14 0.43
N GLU A 27 7.48 -0.47 0.81
CA GLU A 27 7.61 -1.93 0.96
C GLU A 27 7.51 -2.39 2.43
N ALA A 28 7.56 -1.45 3.40
CA ALA A 28 7.54 -1.75 4.84
C ALA A 28 6.14 -2.03 5.42
N ILE A 29 5.07 -1.91 4.63
CA ILE A 29 3.68 -2.16 5.04
C ILE A 29 3.00 -3.01 3.97
N ALA A 30 2.23 -4.02 4.40
CA ALA A 30 1.41 -4.84 3.53
C ALA A 30 -0.08 -4.78 3.94
N SER A 31 -0.96 -5.00 2.97
CA SER A 31 -2.42 -5.09 3.16
C SER A 31 -2.94 -6.43 2.64
N LEU A 32 -3.78 -7.10 3.45
CA LEU A 32 -4.39 -8.40 3.13
C LEU A 32 -5.91 -8.33 3.27
N GLY A 33 -6.65 -8.80 2.25
CA GLY A 33 -8.12 -8.74 2.17
C GLY A 33 -8.57 -8.09 0.86
N GLY A 34 -9.85 -7.98 0.50
CA GLY A 34 -11.07 -8.23 1.25
C GLY A 34 -12.21 -8.63 0.32
N ALA A 35 -12.15 -9.85 -0.24
CA ALA A 35 -13.19 -10.39 -1.12
C ALA A 35 -14.58 -10.54 -0.47
N ALA A 36 -14.67 -10.36 0.85
CA ALA A 36 -15.92 -10.36 1.61
C ALA A 36 -16.49 -8.95 1.84
N LEU A 37 -15.82 -7.90 1.36
CA LEU A 37 -16.25 -6.51 1.46
C LEU A 37 -17.05 -6.09 0.22
N ASP A 38 -17.79 -5.00 0.35
CA ASP A 38 -18.49 -4.40 -0.78
C ASP A 38 -17.50 -3.86 -1.82
N ASN A 39 -17.95 -3.72 -3.08
CA ASN A 39 -17.09 -3.24 -4.18
C ASN A 39 -16.58 -1.81 -3.91
N GLU A 40 -17.43 -0.98 -3.32
CA GLU A 40 -17.12 0.40 -2.95
C GLU A 40 -16.03 0.44 -1.88
N GLU A 41 -16.09 -0.46 -0.90
CA GLU A 41 -15.09 -0.60 0.15
C GLU A 41 -13.76 -1.12 -0.41
N CYS A 42 -13.80 -2.14 -1.27
CA CYS A 42 -12.62 -2.63 -1.98
C CYS A 42 -11.95 -1.52 -2.81
N SER A 43 -12.75 -0.73 -3.54
CA SER A 43 -12.29 0.42 -4.31
C SER A 43 -11.62 1.47 -3.43
N LEU A 44 -12.23 1.78 -2.28
CA LEU A 44 -11.68 2.74 -1.31
C LEU A 44 -10.35 2.25 -0.72
N ILE A 45 -10.29 0.97 -0.31
CA ILE A 45 -9.09 0.38 0.30
C ILE A 45 -7.92 0.40 -0.69
N VAL A 46 -8.12 -0.07 -1.93
CA VAL A 46 -7.04 -0.10 -2.93
C VAL A 46 -6.52 1.31 -3.22
N LYS A 47 -7.42 2.29 -3.36
CA LYS A 47 -7.03 3.70 -3.56
C LYS A 47 -6.25 4.24 -2.36
N ALA A 48 -6.70 3.98 -1.14
CA ALA A 48 -6.02 4.44 0.07
C ALA A 48 -4.62 3.82 0.21
N MET A 49 -4.49 2.50 0.02
CA MET A 49 -3.19 1.82 0.11
C MET A 49 -2.22 2.32 -0.96
N ARG A 50 -2.69 2.50 -2.22
CA ARG A 50 -1.84 3.02 -3.31
C ARG A 50 -1.48 4.49 -3.11
N ALA A 51 -2.36 5.33 -2.58
CA ALA A 51 -2.05 6.72 -2.25
C ALA A 51 -0.97 6.85 -1.16
N LEU A 52 -0.88 5.87 -0.25
CA LEU A 52 0.19 5.78 0.74
C LEU A 52 1.50 5.21 0.17
N GLY A 53 1.47 4.65 -1.03
CA GLY A 53 2.62 4.07 -1.74
C GLY A 53 2.74 2.55 -1.60
N LEU A 54 1.81 1.85 -0.94
CA LEU A 54 1.95 0.40 -0.72
C LEU A 54 1.93 -0.38 -2.04
N VAL A 55 2.84 -1.34 -2.16
CA VAL A 55 2.93 -2.25 -3.30
C VAL A 55 2.56 -3.69 -2.96
N TYR A 56 2.70 -4.09 -1.69
CA TYR A 56 2.25 -5.39 -1.19
C TYR A 56 0.77 -5.33 -0.78
N ILE A 57 -0.11 -5.44 -1.76
CA ILE A 57 -1.57 -5.45 -1.57
C ILE A 57 -2.09 -6.75 -2.20
N GLU A 58 -2.51 -7.69 -1.37
CA GLU A 58 -2.96 -9.00 -1.81
C GLU A 58 -4.32 -9.36 -1.19
N HIS A 59 -5.06 -10.26 -1.85
CA HIS A 59 -6.40 -10.65 -1.44
C HIS A 59 -6.73 -12.07 -1.89
N GLN A 60 -7.91 -12.58 -1.49
CA GLN A 60 -8.32 -13.95 -1.74
C GLN A 60 -8.28 -14.36 -3.22
N ALA A 61 -8.58 -13.48 -4.18
CA ALA A 61 -8.60 -13.89 -5.59
C ALA A 61 -7.22 -14.10 -6.21
N ARG A 62 -6.12 -13.87 -5.47
CA ARG A 62 -4.78 -14.27 -5.88
C ARG A 62 -4.56 -15.77 -5.71
N ILE A 63 -5.19 -16.37 -4.69
CA ILE A 63 -5.12 -17.80 -4.39
C ILE A 63 -6.09 -18.51 -5.32
#